data_AF-A0AAF0ZG11-F1
#
_entry.id   AF-A0AAF0ZG11-F1
#
_cell.length_a   1.000
_cell.length_b   1.000
_cell.length_c   1.000
_cell.angle_alpha   90.00
_cell.angle_beta   90.00
_cell.angle_gamma   90.00
#
_symmetry.space_group_name_H-M   'P 1'
#
loop_
_entity.id
_entity.type
_entity.pdbx_description
1 polymer ?
#
loop_
_entity_poly.entity_id
_entity_poly.type
_entity_poly.pdbx_seq_one_letter_code
_entity_poly.pdbx_strand_id
1 'polypeptide(L)'
;MKYSTIFGTGAYFLISFSLISSFLPDKLLAETQIKNQLELTNETPAFQGKRLTEGDLSIEIDFQPYNFENNNNNLKYRLFYQGKEKLKASKETFFSQVYFQPSEKDNPYPYIVIETYSGGAHCCTSFYIYTWLDGEFVETSIENLNSGGGVFKDLKGDNSLQFVTNDNSFLYAFSSYAGSYPPSLIYDVKKGELIENTRNYPNYLRETADNMLTALQEGIANDYEVNGVLAGYVAQKILLDEYEEGWQFMLENFDRNDTTGLTIYNAEFEEVGQHPDFPTALKAFLQERGYLKGN
;
A
#
# COMPACT_ATOMS: atom_id res chain seq x y z
N MET A 1 -18.70 24.64 48.80
CA MET A 1 -17.64 23.67 48.43
C MET A 1 -17.74 23.48 46.92
N LYS A 2 -17.14 24.30 46.05
CA LYS A 2 -15.71 24.48 45.73
C LYS A 2 -14.94 23.17 45.58
N TYR A 3 -14.82 22.67 44.35
CA TYR A 3 -13.61 22.00 43.88
C TYR A 3 -13.15 22.69 42.61
N SER A 4 -11.91 23.18 42.71
CA SER A 4 -11.22 24.00 41.74
C SER A 4 -10.62 23.17 40.61
N THR A 5 -10.58 23.78 39.45
CA THR A 5 -9.69 23.53 38.33
C THR A 5 -8.23 23.39 38.79
N ILE A 6 -7.51 22.38 38.29
CA ILE A 6 -6.05 22.41 38.12
C ILE A 6 -5.78 21.99 36.69
N PHE A 7 -5.34 22.95 35.88
CA PHE A 7 -4.66 22.72 34.62
C PHE A 7 -3.29 22.12 34.93
N GLY A 8 -3.00 20.95 34.36
CA GLY A 8 -1.69 20.33 34.35
C GLY A 8 -1.31 20.03 32.91
N THR A 9 -0.41 20.84 32.37
CA THR A 9 0.32 20.61 31.13
C THR A 9 1.01 19.24 31.17
N GLY A 10 0.48 18.27 30.44
CA GLY A 10 1.08 16.95 30.23
C GLY A 10 1.37 16.79 28.76
N ALA A 11 2.65 16.62 28.43
CA ALA A 11 3.17 16.42 27.10
C ALA A 11 2.36 15.36 26.32
N TYR A 12 1.91 15.72 25.12
CA TYR A 12 1.53 14.72 24.12
C TYR A 12 2.79 13.92 23.80
N PHE A 13 2.92 12.76 24.43
CA PHE A 13 3.81 11.70 23.97
C PHE A 13 3.28 11.28 22.61
N LEU A 14 3.83 11.86 21.55
CA LEU A 14 3.77 11.27 20.21
C LEU A 14 4.38 9.88 20.36
N ILE A 15 3.54 8.87 20.46
CA ILE A 15 3.93 7.49 20.24
C ILE A 15 4.32 7.47 18.78
N SER A 16 5.61 7.60 18.53
CA SER A 16 6.22 7.23 17.27
C SER A 16 5.83 5.77 17.04
N PHE A 17 4.97 5.54 16.05
CA PHE A 17 4.83 4.22 15.45
C PHE A 17 6.13 3.91 14.70
N SER A 18 7.20 3.66 15.47
CA SER A 18 8.31 2.85 15.03
C SER A 18 7.88 1.41 15.26
N LEU A 19 7.03 0.91 14.36
CA LEU A 19 6.96 -0.53 14.17
C LEU A 19 8.34 -0.94 13.69
N ILE A 20 8.94 -1.83 14.48
CA ILE A 20 10.28 -2.35 14.33
C ILE A 20 10.41 -2.97 12.94
N SER A 21 10.91 -2.14 12.04
CA SER A 21 11.98 -2.41 11.09
C SER A 21 12.60 -3.82 11.19
N SER A 22 12.08 -4.74 10.39
CA SER A 22 12.81 -5.91 9.89
C SER A 22 12.85 -5.94 8.35
N PHE A 23 12.75 -4.77 7.70
CA PHE A 23 12.91 -4.58 6.25
C PHE A 23 14.06 -3.61 5.91
N LEU A 24 15.19 -3.72 6.62
CA LEU A 24 16.27 -2.73 6.58
C LEU A 24 17.22 -2.72 5.36
N PRO A 25 17.35 -3.76 4.50
CA PRO A 25 18.10 -3.60 3.27
C PRO A 25 17.27 -2.98 2.13
N ASP A 26 16.00 -3.33 2.05
CA ASP A 26 15.15 -3.09 0.87
C ASP A 26 14.59 -1.67 0.77
N LYS A 27 14.29 -1.05 1.90
CA LYS A 27 13.80 0.34 1.93
C LYS A 27 14.85 1.33 1.42
N LEU A 28 16.13 1.00 1.62
CA LEU A 28 17.27 1.84 1.25
C LEU A 28 17.49 1.92 -0.28
N LEU A 29 17.17 0.86 -1.02
CA LEU A 29 17.37 0.81 -2.48
C LEU A 29 16.28 1.58 -3.26
N ALA A 30 15.04 1.55 -2.76
CA ALA A 30 13.96 2.36 -3.32
C ALA A 30 14.17 3.87 -3.06
N GLU A 31 14.59 4.23 -1.85
CA GLU A 31 14.89 5.63 -1.45
C GLU A 31 16.11 6.22 -2.19
N THR A 32 17.08 5.39 -2.60
CA THR A 32 18.31 5.88 -3.28
C THR A 32 18.10 6.29 -4.74
N GLN A 33 16.97 5.95 -5.37
CA GLN A 33 16.64 6.41 -6.74
C GLN A 33 15.69 7.61 -6.79
N ILE A 34 15.10 7.99 -5.66
CA ILE A 34 14.19 9.13 -5.58
C ILE A 34 14.98 10.43 -5.79
N LYS A 35 14.56 11.23 -6.78
CA LYS A 35 15.16 12.53 -7.07
C LYS A 35 14.16 13.65 -6.86
N ASN A 36 14.69 14.83 -6.50
CA ASN A 36 13.95 16.08 -6.42
C ASN A 36 12.60 15.92 -5.69
N GLN A 37 12.67 15.43 -4.46
CA GLN A 37 11.50 15.14 -3.64
C GLN A 37 11.04 16.33 -2.80
N LEU A 38 9.76 16.33 -2.49
CA LEU A 38 9.10 17.24 -1.56
C LEU A 38 8.15 16.44 -0.68
N GLU A 39 8.46 16.41 0.61
CA GLU A 39 7.53 15.92 1.63
C GLU A 39 6.68 17.07 2.14
N LEU A 40 5.39 16.82 2.29
CA LEU A 40 4.37 17.75 2.73
C LEU A 40 3.63 17.15 3.92
N THR A 41 3.59 17.91 5.00
CA THR A 41 2.90 17.54 6.22
C THR A 41 1.99 18.65 6.69
N ASN A 42 1.13 18.36 7.66
CA ASN A 42 0.33 19.40 8.30
C ASN A 42 1.14 20.44 9.08
N GLU A 43 2.42 20.19 9.31
CA GLU A 43 3.36 21.18 9.87
C GLU A 43 3.99 22.05 8.77
N THR A 44 3.88 21.66 7.50
CA THR A 44 4.43 22.41 6.38
C THR A 44 3.63 23.70 6.17
N PRO A 45 4.25 24.89 6.25
CA PRO A 45 3.54 26.15 6.00
C PRO A 45 2.95 26.21 4.59
N ALA A 46 1.83 26.91 4.44
CA ALA A 46 1.24 27.14 3.12
C ALA A 46 2.22 27.86 2.20
N PHE A 47 2.27 27.45 0.93
CA PHE A 47 3.10 28.08 -0.10
C PHE A 47 2.43 27.99 -1.46
N GLN A 48 2.95 28.79 -2.39
CA GLN A 48 2.55 28.76 -3.80
C GLN A 48 3.80 28.79 -4.70
N GLY A 49 3.73 28.13 -5.83
CA GLY A 49 4.73 28.18 -6.88
C GLY A 49 6.02 27.42 -6.57
N LYS A 50 6.01 26.44 -5.66
CA LYS A 50 7.22 25.63 -5.41
C LYS A 50 7.42 24.66 -6.56
N ARG A 51 8.57 24.75 -7.24
CA ARG A 51 8.86 23.97 -8.44
C ARG A 51 9.92 22.91 -8.20
N LEU A 52 9.65 21.69 -8.67
CA LEU A 52 10.60 20.59 -8.79
C LEU A 52 10.80 20.28 -10.27
N THR A 53 12.04 20.03 -10.69
CA THR A 53 12.40 19.84 -12.12
C THR A 53 13.36 18.68 -12.26
N GLU A 54 13.10 17.77 -13.19
CA GLU A 54 14.02 16.70 -13.61
C GLU A 54 14.03 16.65 -15.15
N GLY A 55 15.17 17.01 -15.74
CA GLY A 55 15.30 17.14 -17.19
C GLY A 55 14.31 18.14 -17.79
N ASP A 56 13.54 17.69 -18.78
CA ASP A 56 12.53 18.50 -19.47
C ASP A 56 11.19 18.60 -18.73
N LEU A 57 10.99 17.81 -17.67
CA LEU A 57 9.76 17.77 -16.89
C LEU A 57 9.88 18.62 -15.63
N SER A 58 8.79 19.30 -15.27
CA SER A 58 8.69 19.95 -13.95
C SER A 58 7.27 19.94 -13.42
N ILE A 59 7.16 19.98 -12.10
CA ILE A 59 5.91 20.14 -11.35
C ILE A 59 6.00 21.41 -10.51
N GLU A 60 4.99 22.28 -10.61
CA GLU A 60 4.82 23.45 -9.75
C GLU A 60 3.66 23.19 -8.80
N ILE A 61 3.89 23.40 -7.50
CA ILE A 61 3.03 22.95 -6.41
C ILE A 61 2.60 24.16 -5.59
N ASP A 62 1.30 24.20 -5.28
CA ASP A 62 0.69 25.09 -4.31
C ASP A 62 0.11 24.20 -3.19
N PHE A 63 0.48 24.47 -1.94
CA PHE A 63 0.07 23.65 -0.80
C PHE A 63 -0.54 24.51 0.30
N GLN A 64 -1.58 23.98 0.93
CA GLN A 64 -2.14 24.49 2.18
C GLN A 64 -2.24 23.33 3.19
N PRO A 65 -1.93 23.55 4.48
CA PRO A 65 -2.19 22.57 5.52
C PRO A 65 -3.65 22.09 5.49
N TYR A 66 -3.85 20.81 5.79
CA TYR A 66 -5.19 20.23 5.79
C TYR A 66 -6.09 20.93 6.82
N ASN A 67 -7.33 21.20 6.42
CA ASN A 67 -8.33 21.83 7.30
C ASN A 67 -9.62 20.99 7.30
N PHE A 68 -9.94 20.41 8.46
CA PHE A 68 -11.12 19.57 8.68
C PHE A 68 -12.46 20.27 8.43
N GLU A 69 -12.52 21.61 8.44
CA GLU A 69 -13.75 22.36 8.22
C GLU A 69 -13.99 22.72 6.74
N ASN A 70 -12.97 22.66 5.89
CA ASN A 70 -13.06 23.06 4.48
C ASN A 70 -12.12 22.17 3.64
N ASN A 71 -12.66 21.05 3.17
CA ASN A 71 -11.90 20.05 2.41
C ASN A 71 -11.81 20.38 0.92
N ASN A 72 -10.97 21.35 0.59
CA ASN A 72 -10.82 21.83 -0.78
C ASN A 72 -9.42 21.55 -1.32
N ASN A 73 -9.15 20.30 -1.72
CA ASN A 73 -8.00 19.91 -2.56
C ASN A 73 -6.73 20.71 -2.24
N ASN A 74 -6.24 20.53 -1.02
CA ASN A 74 -5.22 21.36 -0.39
C ASN A 74 -3.82 21.18 -1.01
N LEU A 75 -3.66 20.20 -1.90
CA LEU A 75 -2.51 20.05 -2.78
C LEU A 75 -2.92 20.34 -4.23
N LYS A 76 -2.47 21.46 -4.80
CA LYS A 76 -2.69 21.82 -6.21
C LYS A 76 -1.37 21.80 -6.95
N TYR A 77 -1.37 21.35 -8.19
CA TYR A 77 -0.15 21.33 -8.97
C TYR A 77 -0.40 21.46 -10.47
N ARG A 78 0.68 21.86 -11.15
CA ARG A 78 0.74 22.05 -12.59
C ARG A 78 1.96 21.31 -13.12
N LEU A 79 1.77 20.50 -14.16
CA LEU A 79 2.84 19.77 -14.81
C LEU A 79 3.26 20.48 -16.09
N PHE A 80 4.56 20.50 -16.34
CA PHE A 80 5.17 21.19 -17.47
C PHE A 80 6.11 20.28 -18.24
N TYR A 81 6.16 20.49 -19.55
CA TYR A 81 7.19 19.96 -20.44
C TYR A 81 7.90 21.13 -21.11
N GLN A 82 9.22 21.20 -20.98
CA GLN A 82 10.07 22.27 -21.54
C GLN A 82 9.55 23.67 -21.20
N GLY A 83 9.13 23.85 -19.94
CA GLY A 83 8.60 25.12 -19.42
C GLY A 83 7.17 25.47 -19.86
N LYS A 84 6.55 24.70 -20.76
CA LYS A 84 5.15 24.88 -21.16
C LYS A 84 4.25 24.06 -20.25
N GLU A 85 3.23 24.70 -19.69
CA GLU A 85 2.20 24.03 -18.90
C GLU A 85 1.40 23.04 -19.76
N LYS A 86 1.14 21.85 -19.23
CA LYS A 86 0.48 20.75 -19.94
C LYS A 86 -0.71 20.17 -19.19
N LEU A 87 -0.65 20.13 -17.86
CA LEU A 87 -1.71 19.58 -17.02
C LEU A 87 -1.87 20.40 -15.74
N LYS A 88 -3.10 20.53 -15.26
CA LYS A 88 -3.40 21.04 -13.91
C LYS A 88 -4.24 20.00 -13.18
N ALA A 89 -3.91 19.73 -11.94
CA ALA A 89 -4.68 18.84 -11.09
C ALA A 89 -4.57 19.27 -9.63
N SER A 90 -5.37 18.62 -8.79
CA SER A 90 -5.36 18.85 -7.37
C SER A 90 -5.82 17.61 -6.64
N LYS A 91 -5.26 17.35 -5.47
CA LYS A 91 -5.61 16.22 -4.60
C LYS A 91 -5.85 16.73 -3.18
N GLU A 92 -6.59 15.95 -2.42
CA GLU A 92 -6.75 16.12 -0.99
C GLU A 92 -5.71 15.28 -0.27
N THR A 93 -5.07 15.85 0.75
CA THR A 93 -4.00 15.14 1.44
C THR A 93 -3.73 15.68 2.85
N PHE A 94 -3.52 14.77 3.79
CA PHE A 94 -3.03 15.08 5.15
C PHE A 94 -1.49 15.05 5.20
N PHE A 95 -0.90 14.06 4.52
CA PHE A 95 0.54 13.99 4.22
C PHE A 95 0.71 13.67 2.74
N SER A 96 1.72 14.25 2.08
CA SER A 96 2.02 13.92 0.68
C SER A 96 3.51 13.87 0.43
N GLN A 97 3.92 13.02 -0.50
CA GLN A 97 5.24 13.06 -1.09
C GLN A 97 5.10 13.32 -2.59
N VAL A 98 5.91 14.24 -3.11
CA VAL A 98 5.99 14.53 -4.54
C VAL A 98 7.43 14.33 -4.98
N TYR A 99 7.66 13.46 -5.95
CA TYR A 99 9.01 13.11 -6.37
C TYR A 99 9.07 12.59 -7.80
N PHE A 100 10.30 12.49 -8.33
CA PHE A 100 10.57 11.88 -9.62
C PHE A 100 11.15 10.48 -9.44
N GLN A 101 10.72 9.54 -10.27
CA GLN A 101 11.30 8.19 -10.38
C GLN A 101 11.78 7.93 -11.81
N PRO A 102 12.86 7.16 -12.01
CA PRO A 102 13.17 6.57 -13.31
C PRO A 102 11.94 5.85 -13.87
N SER A 103 11.76 5.98 -15.18
CA SER A 103 10.66 5.36 -15.91
C SER A 103 11.07 4.04 -16.55
N GLU A 104 10.14 3.45 -17.29
CA GLU A 104 10.39 2.30 -18.17
C GLU A 104 11.56 2.55 -19.15
N LYS A 105 12.30 1.48 -19.48
CA LYS A 105 13.50 1.51 -20.33
C LYS A 105 13.35 2.26 -21.66
N ASP A 106 12.16 2.22 -22.26
CA ASP A 106 11.88 2.80 -23.57
C ASP A 106 11.30 4.24 -23.49
N ASN A 107 11.15 4.78 -22.28
CA ASN A 107 10.73 6.16 -22.05
C ASN A 107 11.90 6.95 -21.44
N PRO A 108 12.43 7.98 -22.11
CA PRO A 108 13.55 8.76 -21.56
C PRO A 108 13.13 9.73 -20.45
N TYR A 109 11.83 9.91 -20.20
CA TYR A 109 11.31 10.87 -19.24
C TYR A 109 10.91 10.18 -17.94
N PRO A 110 11.29 10.72 -16.76
CA PRO A 110 10.94 10.13 -15.48
C PRO A 110 9.42 10.16 -15.23
N TYR A 111 8.95 9.28 -14.34
CA TYR A 111 7.63 9.41 -13.74
C TYR A 111 7.61 10.59 -12.76
N ILE A 112 6.51 11.33 -12.73
CA ILE A 112 6.19 12.24 -11.62
C ILE A 112 5.22 11.50 -10.73
N VAL A 113 5.61 11.22 -9.49
CA VAL A 113 4.81 10.49 -8.53
C VAL A 113 4.33 11.44 -7.45
N ILE A 114 3.04 11.38 -7.17
CA ILE A 114 2.39 12.06 -6.06
C ILE A 114 1.75 11.01 -5.19
N GLU A 115 2.31 10.82 -4.00
CA GLU A 115 1.72 10.03 -2.94
C GLU A 115 0.87 10.95 -2.06
N THR A 116 -0.36 10.54 -1.77
CA THR A 116 -1.25 11.25 -0.84
C THR A 116 -1.74 10.29 0.23
N TYR A 117 -1.87 10.79 1.45
CA TYR A 117 -2.46 10.06 2.56
C TYR A 117 -3.59 10.87 3.17
N SER A 118 -4.77 10.27 3.31
CA SER A 118 -5.97 10.99 3.76
C SER A 118 -6.12 11.12 5.27
N GLY A 119 -5.29 10.47 6.10
CA GLY A 119 -5.35 10.62 7.57
C GLY A 119 -5.92 9.42 8.34
N GLY A 120 -6.30 8.33 7.68
CA GLY A 120 -6.89 7.13 8.33
C GLY A 120 -5.87 6.26 9.09
N ALA A 121 -6.29 5.66 10.20
CA ALA A 121 -5.43 4.89 11.13
C ALA A 121 -4.66 3.70 10.50
N HIS A 122 -5.11 3.21 9.35
CA HIS A 122 -4.54 2.06 8.65
C HIS A 122 -4.01 2.41 7.24
N CYS A 123 -3.64 3.68 7.06
CA CYS A 123 -2.84 4.19 5.93
C CYS A 123 -3.52 4.23 4.56
N CYS A 124 -4.64 4.97 4.43
CA CYS A 124 -5.35 5.31 3.19
C CYS A 124 -4.49 6.09 2.18
N THR A 125 -3.48 5.42 1.64
CA THR A 125 -2.49 5.99 0.74
C THR A 125 -2.96 5.81 -0.70
N SER A 126 -2.74 6.83 -1.51
CA SER A 126 -3.00 6.81 -2.95
C SER A 126 -1.77 7.30 -3.69
N PHE A 127 -1.46 6.66 -4.81
CA PHE A 127 -0.37 7.03 -5.69
C PHE A 127 -0.95 7.52 -7.02
N TYR A 128 -0.53 8.69 -7.46
CA TYR A 128 -0.82 9.24 -8.78
C TYR A 128 0.50 9.33 -9.54
N ILE A 129 0.58 8.61 -10.66
CA ILE A 129 1.78 8.45 -11.46
C ILE A 129 1.51 9.11 -12.80
N TYR A 130 2.28 10.15 -13.11
CA TYR A 130 2.21 10.83 -14.39
C TYR A 130 3.35 10.39 -15.29
N THR A 131 2.97 9.91 -16.47
CA THR A 131 3.89 9.49 -17.53
C THR A 131 3.78 10.46 -18.70
N TRP A 132 4.91 10.98 -19.16
CA TRP A 132 4.95 11.80 -20.38
C TRP A 132 4.98 10.89 -21.62
N LEU A 133 3.95 10.98 -22.47
CA LEU A 133 3.80 10.18 -23.69
C LEU A 133 3.22 11.05 -24.80
N ASP A 134 3.78 10.96 -26.00
CA ASP A 134 3.22 11.54 -27.23
C ASP A 134 2.77 13.02 -27.14
N GLY A 135 3.42 13.81 -26.27
CA GLY A 135 3.17 15.25 -26.12
C GLY A 135 2.19 15.66 -25.01
N GLU A 136 1.73 14.69 -24.22
CA GLU A 136 0.81 14.86 -23.09
C GLU A 136 1.22 14.05 -21.85
N PHE A 137 0.59 14.36 -20.71
CA PHE A 137 0.73 13.58 -19.48
C PHE A 137 -0.43 12.59 -19.37
N VAL A 138 -0.11 11.32 -19.20
CA VAL A 138 -1.06 10.25 -18.87
C VAL A 138 -0.98 10.00 -17.36
N GLU A 139 -2.11 10.10 -16.67
CA GLU A 139 -2.26 9.77 -15.25
C GLU A 139 -2.72 8.33 -15.10
N THR A 140 -2.02 7.57 -14.25
CA THR A 140 -2.52 6.32 -13.68
C THR A 140 -2.48 6.40 -12.17
N SER A 141 -3.43 5.76 -11.49
CA SER A 141 -3.51 5.79 -10.04
C SER A 141 -3.75 4.41 -9.43
N ILE A 142 -3.26 4.26 -8.20
CA ILE A 142 -3.70 3.20 -7.28
C ILE A 142 -4.11 3.89 -6.00
N GLU A 143 -5.35 3.68 -5.60
CA GLU A 143 -6.00 4.43 -4.53
C GLU A 143 -6.47 3.52 -3.41
N ASN A 144 -6.65 4.09 -2.22
CA ASN A 144 -7.15 3.38 -1.04
C ASN A 144 -6.30 2.15 -0.65
N LEU A 145 -4.98 2.26 -0.85
CA LEU A 145 -4.04 1.28 -0.31
C LEU A 145 -4.03 1.38 1.21
N ASN A 146 -3.70 0.29 1.90
CA ASN A 146 -3.54 0.21 3.35
C ASN A 146 -2.13 -0.36 3.62
N SER A 147 -1.79 -0.62 4.89
CA SER A 147 -0.55 -1.34 5.27
C SER A 147 0.73 -0.69 4.75
N GLY A 148 0.79 0.64 4.80
CA GLY A 148 1.94 1.41 4.33
C GLY A 148 1.91 1.71 2.83
N GLY A 149 0.83 1.37 2.12
CA GLY A 149 0.62 1.74 0.73
C GLY A 149 1.33 0.81 -0.24
N GLY A 150 2.32 1.33 -0.95
CA GLY A 150 3.15 0.57 -1.87
C GLY A 150 4.47 1.29 -2.13
N VAL A 151 5.37 0.63 -2.82
CA VAL A 151 6.73 1.12 -3.04
C VAL A 151 7.22 0.74 -4.44
N PHE A 152 7.98 1.64 -5.05
CA PHE A 152 8.69 1.33 -6.29
C PHE A 152 9.99 0.56 -6.00
N LYS A 153 10.17 -0.61 -6.62
CA LYS A 153 11.38 -1.44 -6.49
C LYS A 153 11.86 -1.90 -7.86
N ASP A 154 13.18 -1.94 -8.07
CA ASP A 154 13.79 -2.61 -9.22
C ASP A 154 13.94 -4.10 -8.90
N LEU A 155 12.91 -4.90 -9.20
CA LEU A 155 12.92 -6.33 -8.91
C LEU A 155 13.73 -7.13 -9.95
N LYS A 156 14.11 -6.52 -11.08
CA LYS A 156 14.84 -7.15 -12.18
C LYS A 156 16.32 -6.77 -12.22
N GLY A 157 16.72 -5.71 -11.53
CA GLY A 157 18.07 -5.14 -11.60
C GLY A 157 18.37 -4.47 -12.94
N ASP A 158 17.35 -4.02 -13.68
CA ASP A 158 17.48 -3.41 -15.01
C ASP A 158 17.15 -1.91 -15.02
N ASN A 159 17.01 -1.29 -13.84
CA ASN A 159 16.57 0.06 -13.58
C ASN A 159 15.13 0.36 -14.02
N SER A 160 14.31 -0.66 -14.33
CA SER A 160 12.86 -0.49 -14.47
C SER A 160 12.19 -0.78 -13.13
N LEU A 161 11.46 0.20 -12.62
CA LEU A 161 10.79 0.08 -11.32
C LEU A 161 9.41 -0.57 -11.46
N GLN A 162 9.14 -1.51 -10.57
CA GLN A 162 7.83 -2.11 -10.34
C GLN A 162 7.18 -1.49 -9.12
N PHE A 163 5.87 -1.27 -9.19
CA PHE A 163 5.12 -0.85 -8.02
C PHE A 163 4.65 -2.09 -7.24
N VAL A 164 5.13 -2.22 -6.01
CA VAL A 164 4.85 -3.34 -5.12
C VAL A 164 3.91 -2.89 -4.01
N THR A 165 2.81 -3.60 -3.84
CA THR A 165 1.81 -3.43 -2.77
C THR A 165 1.25 -4.80 -2.40
N ASN A 166 0.14 -4.85 -1.67
CA ASN A 166 -0.49 -6.10 -1.23
C ASN A 166 -1.99 -6.10 -1.53
N ASP A 167 -2.62 -7.28 -1.58
CA ASP A 167 -4.08 -7.40 -1.70
C ASP A 167 -4.76 -7.07 -0.37
N ASN A 168 -5.24 -5.83 -0.25
CA ASN A 168 -5.93 -5.31 0.93
C ASN A 168 -7.14 -6.11 1.38
N SER A 169 -7.74 -6.96 0.53
CA SER A 169 -8.89 -7.75 0.94
C SER A 169 -8.61 -8.78 2.03
N PHE A 170 -7.35 -9.16 2.22
CA PHE A 170 -6.96 -10.05 3.31
C PHE A 170 -6.91 -9.33 4.66
N LEU A 171 -6.93 -7.99 4.67
CA LEU A 171 -6.98 -7.21 5.90
C LEU A 171 -8.34 -7.40 6.57
N TYR A 172 -8.32 -7.77 7.84
CA TYR A 172 -9.51 -8.11 8.63
C TYR A 172 -10.31 -9.34 8.18
N ALA A 173 -9.87 -10.05 7.14
CA ALA A 173 -10.61 -11.19 6.63
C ALA A 173 -10.61 -12.36 7.64
N PHE A 174 -9.46 -12.63 8.27
CA PHE A 174 -9.26 -13.81 9.13
C PHE A 174 -8.46 -13.53 10.41
N SER A 175 -8.31 -12.26 10.78
CA SER A 175 -7.61 -11.80 11.98
C SER A 175 -7.88 -10.30 12.21
N SER A 176 -7.36 -9.71 13.27
CA SER A 176 -7.17 -8.27 13.34
C SER A 176 -6.26 -7.75 12.21
N TYR A 177 -6.23 -6.42 12.03
CA TYR A 177 -5.30 -5.77 11.09
C TYR A 177 -3.83 -6.15 11.37
N ALA A 178 -3.43 -6.19 12.63
CA ALA A 178 -2.06 -6.50 13.02
C ALA A 178 -1.69 -7.97 12.76
N GLY A 179 -2.68 -8.88 12.80
CA GLY A 179 -2.51 -10.28 12.43
C GLY A 179 -2.67 -10.57 10.93
N SER A 180 -2.99 -9.55 10.12
CA SER A 180 -3.26 -9.73 8.68
C SER A 180 -1.96 -9.65 7.86
N TYR A 181 -1.68 -10.67 7.06
CA TYR A 181 -0.53 -10.70 6.14
C TYR A 181 -1.01 -10.87 4.70
N PRO A 182 -1.43 -9.80 4.02
CA PRO A 182 -1.93 -9.90 2.66
C PRO A 182 -0.85 -10.39 1.67
N PRO A 183 -1.21 -11.18 0.64
CA PRO A 183 -0.28 -11.58 -0.42
C PRO A 183 0.14 -10.37 -1.27
N SER A 184 1.31 -10.49 -1.91
CA SER A 184 1.85 -9.42 -2.75
C SER A 184 0.99 -9.15 -4.00
N LEU A 185 0.98 -7.90 -4.43
CA LEU A 185 0.55 -7.45 -5.76
C LEU A 185 1.68 -6.59 -6.36
N ILE A 186 2.09 -6.91 -7.58
CA ILE A 186 3.18 -6.23 -8.26
C ILE A 186 2.70 -5.77 -9.64
N TYR A 187 2.90 -4.48 -9.90
CA TYR A 187 2.51 -3.84 -11.15
C TYR A 187 3.74 -3.37 -11.92
N ASP A 188 3.79 -3.70 -13.20
CA ASP A 188 4.66 -3.02 -14.15
C ASP A 188 4.01 -1.71 -14.56
N VAL A 189 4.75 -0.60 -14.50
CA VAL A 189 4.30 0.64 -15.15
C VAL A 189 4.77 0.60 -16.60
N LYS A 190 3.82 0.53 -17.54
CA LYS A 190 4.13 0.48 -18.97
C LYS A 190 3.25 1.43 -19.76
N LYS A 191 3.85 2.38 -20.49
CA LYS A 191 3.13 3.38 -21.30
C LYS A 191 1.98 4.06 -20.53
N GLY A 192 2.25 4.42 -19.27
CA GLY A 192 1.27 5.09 -18.43
C GLY A 192 0.15 4.20 -17.90
N GLU A 193 0.25 2.88 -18.04
CA GLU A 193 -0.67 1.90 -17.46
C GLU A 193 0.01 1.09 -16.37
N LEU A 194 -0.75 0.69 -15.36
CA LEU A 194 -0.34 -0.27 -14.35
C LEU A 194 -0.83 -1.66 -14.75
N ILE A 195 0.12 -2.53 -15.10
CA ILE A 195 -0.15 -3.89 -15.55
C ILE A 195 0.22 -4.83 -14.40
N GLU A 196 -0.78 -5.47 -13.80
CA GLU A 196 -0.57 -6.52 -12.79
C GLU A 196 0.27 -7.65 -13.42
N ASN A 197 1.39 -7.96 -12.78
CA ASN A 197 2.36 -8.92 -13.30
C ASN A 197 3.06 -9.72 -12.19
N THR A 198 2.36 -9.92 -11.08
CA THR A 198 2.86 -10.47 -9.80
C THR A 198 3.58 -11.79 -9.99
N ARG A 199 3.01 -12.70 -10.79
CA ARG A 199 3.55 -14.05 -11.02
C ARG A 199 4.91 -14.06 -11.73
N ASN A 200 5.29 -12.97 -12.40
CA ASN A 200 6.59 -12.85 -13.06
C ASN A 200 7.74 -12.51 -12.11
N TYR A 201 7.47 -12.38 -10.80
CA TYR A 201 8.47 -12.06 -9.77
C TYR A 201 8.61 -13.15 -8.70
N PRO A 202 8.85 -14.42 -9.07
CA PRO A 202 8.79 -15.55 -8.13
C PRO A 202 9.79 -15.45 -6.97
N ASN A 203 10.95 -14.79 -7.17
CA ASN A 203 11.92 -14.59 -6.08
C ASN A 203 11.35 -13.70 -4.97
N TYR A 204 10.71 -12.59 -5.34
CA TYR A 204 10.04 -11.70 -4.38
C TYR A 204 8.88 -12.40 -3.68
N LEU A 205 8.11 -13.19 -4.43
CA LEU A 205 6.98 -13.96 -3.89
C LEU A 205 7.44 -15.03 -2.89
N ARG A 206 8.57 -15.70 -3.13
CA ARG A 206 9.15 -16.66 -2.18
C ARG A 206 9.68 -15.98 -0.93
N GLU A 207 10.42 -14.88 -1.08
CA GLU A 207 10.89 -14.10 0.06
C GLU A 207 9.72 -13.62 0.93
N THR A 208 8.64 -13.16 0.30
CA THR A 208 7.41 -12.79 1.02
C THR A 208 6.80 -13.98 1.76
N ALA A 209 6.75 -15.17 1.14
CA ALA A 209 6.27 -16.38 1.79
C ALA A 209 7.15 -16.79 2.99
N ASP A 210 8.48 -16.67 2.88
CA ASP A 210 9.42 -16.96 3.98
C ASP A 210 9.24 -15.98 5.16
N ASN A 211 8.97 -14.70 4.87
CA ASN A 211 8.64 -13.71 5.88
C ASN A 211 7.32 -14.02 6.58
N MET A 212 6.31 -14.50 5.85
CA MET A 212 5.05 -14.97 6.44
C MET A 212 5.25 -16.19 7.35
N LEU A 213 6.14 -17.12 6.99
CA LEU A 213 6.49 -18.25 7.85
C LEU A 213 7.18 -17.80 9.14
N THR A 214 8.05 -16.79 9.06
CA THR A 214 8.68 -16.19 10.25
C THR A 214 7.63 -15.57 11.16
N ALA A 215 6.70 -14.78 10.60
CA ALA A 215 5.59 -14.21 11.35
C ALA A 215 4.67 -15.26 11.99
N LEU A 216 4.42 -16.38 11.29
CA LEU A 216 3.66 -17.49 11.83
C LEU A 216 4.36 -18.10 13.05
N GLN A 217 5.68 -18.34 12.97
CA GLN A 217 6.46 -18.88 14.08
C GLN A 217 6.43 -17.96 15.29
N GLU A 218 6.55 -16.65 15.08
CA GLU A 218 6.40 -15.65 16.13
C GLU A 218 4.99 -15.65 16.72
N GLY A 219 3.97 -15.76 15.88
CA GLY A 219 2.57 -15.84 16.32
C GLY A 219 2.31 -17.06 17.18
N ILE A 220 2.79 -18.24 16.77
CA ILE A 220 2.68 -19.48 17.56
C ILE A 220 3.42 -19.35 18.89
N ALA A 221 4.64 -18.79 18.88
CA ALA A 221 5.46 -18.66 20.08
C ALA A 221 4.86 -17.70 21.12
N ASN A 222 4.05 -16.74 20.70
CA ASN A 222 3.48 -15.69 21.55
C ASN A 222 1.95 -15.75 21.68
N ASP A 223 1.31 -16.81 21.17
CA ASP A 223 -0.15 -17.00 21.22
C ASP A 223 -0.93 -15.85 20.54
N TYR A 224 -0.45 -15.42 19.37
CA TYR A 224 -1.12 -14.42 18.52
C TYR A 224 -1.99 -15.07 17.44
N GLU A 225 -2.83 -14.26 16.79
CA GLU A 225 -3.68 -14.68 15.66
C GLU A 225 -2.82 -15.24 14.51
N VAL A 226 -2.99 -16.52 14.17
CA VAL A 226 -2.23 -17.20 13.10
C VAL A 226 -3.01 -17.38 11.81
N ASN A 227 -4.35 -17.37 11.87
CA ASN A 227 -5.20 -17.64 10.71
C ASN A 227 -5.09 -16.54 9.63
N GLY A 228 -4.89 -15.28 10.03
CA GLY A 228 -4.59 -14.18 9.12
C GLY A 228 -3.29 -14.37 8.34
N VAL A 229 -2.23 -14.86 9.01
CA VAL A 229 -0.95 -15.20 8.37
C VAL A 229 -1.12 -16.35 7.39
N LEU A 230 -1.81 -17.42 7.80
CA LEU A 230 -2.01 -18.61 6.99
C LEU A 230 -2.88 -18.36 5.76
N ALA A 231 -3.91 -17.51 5.87
CA ALA A 231 -4.74 -17.09 4.74
C ALA A 231 -3.89 -16.41 3.67
N GLY A 232 -3.07 -15.45 4.08
CA GLY A 232 -2.10 -14.77 3.22
C GLY A 232 -1.09 -15.71 2.60
N TYR A 233 -0.50 -16.59 3.40
CA TYR A 233 0.49 -17.57 2.97
C TYR A 233 -0.05 -18.50 1.88
N VAL A 234 -1.27 -19.02 2.03
CA VAL A 234 -1.91 -19.85 0.99
C VAL A 234 -2.05 -19.06 -0.32
N ALA A 235 -2.52 -17.82 -0.25
CA ALA A 235 -2.67 -16.97 -1.43
C ALA A 235 -1.32 -16.66 -2.10
N GLN A 236 -0.30 -16.40 -1.28
CA GLN A 236 1.08 -16.18 -1.73
C GLN A 236 1.65 -17.42 -2.44
N LYS A 237 1.40 -18.62 -1.90
CA LYS A 237 1.78 -19.90 -2.50
C LYS A 237 1.00 -20.19 -3.79
N ILE A 238 -0.26 -19.77 -3.89
CA ILE A 238 -1.03 -19.84 -5.15
C ILE A 238 -0.38 -19.00 -6.25
N LEU A 239 0.15 -17.81 -5.93
CA LEU A 239 0.87 -16.96 -6.90
C LEU A 239 2.18 -17.62 -7.39
N LEU A 240 2.73 -18.56 -6.62
CA LEU A 240 3.89 -19.39 -6.97
C LEU A 240 3.53 -20.71 -7.67
N ASP A 241 2.25 -20.97 -7.93
CA ASP A 241 1.74 -22.27 -8.42
C ASP A 241 1.98 -23.45 -7.43
N GLU A 242 2.05 -23.14 -6.14
CA GLU A 242 2.35 -24.07 -5.03
C GLU A 242 1.14 -24.25 -4.08
N TYR A 243 -0.08 -24.22 -4.63
CA TYR A 243 -1.33 -24.29 -3.85
C TYR A 243 -1.41 -25.48 -2.91
N GLU A 244 -1.19 -26.70 -3.42
CA GLU A 244 -1.36 -27.92 -2.62
C GLU A 244 -0.43 -27.95 -1.41
N GLU A 245 0.82 -27.53 -1.59
CA GLU A 245 1.79 -27.43 -0.49
C GLU A 245 1.34 -26.39 0.54
N GLY A 246 0.98 -25.18 0.09
CA GLY A 246 0.51 -24.12 0.97
C GLY A 246 -0.77 -24.51 1.72
N TRP A 247 -1.69 -25.21 1.05
CA TRP A 247 -2.95 -25.67 1.63
C TRP A 247 -2.75 -26.73 2.70
N GLN A 248 -1.93 -27.76 2.43
CA GLN A 248 -1.63 -28.79 3.42
C GLN A 248 -0.93 -28.18 4.64
N PHE A 249 0.03 -27.28 4.44
CA PHE A 249 0.68 -26.58 5.54
C PHE A 249 -0.32 -25.79 6.40
N MET A 250 -1.28 -25.10 5.78
CA MET A 250 -2.34 -24.40 6.52
C MET A 250 -3.21 -25.37 7.34
N LEU A 251 -3.61 -26.52 6.78
CA LEU A 251 -4.42 -27.52 7.50
C LEU A 251 -3.72 -28.08 8.75
N GLU A 252 -2.40 -28.14 8.73
CA GLU A 252 -1.57 -28.60 9.85
C GLU A 252 -1.42 -27.54 10.95
N ASN A 253 -1.54 -26.25 10.62
CA ASN A 253 -1.11 -25.16 11.50
C ASN A 253 -2.20 -24.15 11.91
N PHE A 254 -3.40 -24.19 11.32
CA PHE A 254 -4.45 -23.21 11.65
C PHE A 254 -5.01 -23.39 13.07
N ASP A 255 -5.42 -22.28 13.69
CA ASP A 255 -6.14 -22.31 14.96
C ASP A 255 -7.60 -22.68 14.70
N ARG A 256 -7.99 -23.84 15.24
CA ARG A 256 -9.34 -24.43 15.10
C ARG A 256 -10.38 -23.75 15.98
N ASN A 257 -9.96 -22.99 16.99
CA ASN A 257 -10.86 -22.33 17.94
C ASN A 257 -11.15 -20.88 17.54
N ASP A 258 -10.32 -20.29 16.68
CA ASP A 258 -10.54 -18.95 16.17
C ASP A 258 -11.69 -18.94 15.14
N THR A 259 -12.73 -18.18 15.46
CA THR A 259 -13.93 -18.03 14.63
C THR A 259 -13.92 -16.76 13.77
N THR A 260 -12.82 -16.00 13.77
CA THR A 260 -12.68 -14.79 12.96
C THR A 260 -12.79 -15.14 11.47
N GLY A 261 -13.56 -14.35 10.72
CA GLY A 261 -13.73 -14.56 9.29
C GLY A 261 -14.68 -15.69 8.88
N LEU A 262 -15.35 -16.35 9.83
CA LEU A 262 -16.30 -17.43 9.50
C LEU A 262 -17.70 -16.93 9.14
N THR A 263 -18.09 -15.73 9.55
CA THR A 263 -19.44 -15.19 9.32
C THR A 263 -19.66 -14.83 7.86
N ILE A 264 -20.81 -15.21 7.31
CA ILE A 264 -21.24 -14.92 5.93
C ILE A 264 -22.21 -13.74 5.96
N TYR A 265 -21.93 -12.72 5.17
CA TYR A 265 -22.77 -11.53 5.03
C TYR A 265 -23.40 -11.45 3.64
N ASN A 266 -24.64 -10.95 3.54
CA ASN A 266 -25.24 -10.57 2.27
C ASN A 266 -24.79 -9.16 1.82
N ALA A 267 -25.31 -8.69 0.68
CA ALA A 267 -24.99 -7.37 0.14
C ALA A 267 -25.46 -6.22 1.05
N GLU A 268 -26.43 -6.47 1.93
CA GLU A 268 -26.97 -5.56 2.92
C GLU A 268 -26.20 -5.59 4.26
N PHE A 269 -25.09 -6.34 4.35
CA PHE A 269 -24.28 -6.56 5.55
C PHE A 269 -25.03 -7.26 6.70
N GLU A 270 -26.07 -8.02 6.37
CA GLU A 270 -26.77 -8.87 7.32
C GLU A 270 -26.08 -10.23 7.40
N GLU A 271 -25.94 -10.75 8.62
CA GLU A 271 -25.46 -12.11 8.85
C GLU A 271 -26.48 -13.12 8.30
N VAL A 272 -26.07 -13.90 7.31
CA VAL A 272 -26.92 -14.91 6.65
C VAL A 272 -26.44 -16.34 6.88
N GLY A 273 -25.31 -16.52 7.54
CA GLY A 273 -24.79 -17.83 7.91
C GLY A 273 -23.36 -17.78 8.41
N GLN A 274 -22.78 -18.97 8.57
CA GLN A 274 -21.40 -19.14 9.01
C GLN A 274 -20.77 -20.33 8.29
N HIS A 275 -19.52 -20.18 7.87
CA HIS A 275 -18.71 -21.29 7.42
C HIS A 275 -18.43 -22.25 8.59
N PRO A 276 -18.39 -23.56 8.35
CA PRO A 276 -18.17 -24.54 9.42
C PRO A 276 -16.78 -24.46 10.07
N ASP A 277 -15.78 -24.01 9.31
CA ASP A 277 -14.40 -23.87 9.75
C ASP A 277 -13.61 -22.87 8.88
N PHE A 278 -12.41 -22.51 9.36
CA PHE A 278 -11.50 -21.60 8.66
C PHE A 278 -11.10 -22.10 7.26
N PRO A 279 -10.70 -23.36 7.04
CA PRO A 279 -10.41 -23.86 5.69
C PRO A 279 -11.58 -23.69 4.71
N THR A 280 -12.82 -23.92 5.15
CA THR A 280 -14.00 -23.73 4.28
C THR A 280 -14.21 -22.25 3.94
N ALA A 281 -14.07 -21.36 4.93
CA ALA A 281 -14.17 -19.92 4.72
C ALA A 281 -13.07 -19.40 3.78
N LEU A 282 -11.82 -19.78 4.04
CA LEU A 282 -10.66 -19.38 3.24
C LEU A 282 -10.80 -19.86 1.79
N LYS A 283 -11.26 -21.09 1.56
CA LYS A 283 -11.45 -21.60 0.20
C LYS A 283 -12.48 -20.76 -0.57
N ALA A 284 -13.61 -20.43 0.04
CA ALA A 284 -14.63 -19.58 -0.56
C ALA A 284 -14.08 -18.18 -0.88
N PHE A 285 -13.35 -17.59 0.08
CA PHE A 285 -12.69 -16.30 -0.09
C PHE A 285 -11.68 -16.32 -1.25
N LEU A 286 -10.80 -17.31 -1.32
CA LEU A 286 -9.82 -17.43 -2.41
C LEU A 286 -10.47 -17.61 -3.79
N GLN A 287 -11.64 -18.24 -3.86
CA GLN A 287 -12.42 -18.35 -5.11
C GLN A 287 -13.05 -17.01 -5.49
N GLU A 288 -13.66 -16.31 -4.53
CA GLU A 288 -14.23 -14.97 -4.74
C GLU A 288 -13.17 -13.97 -5.21
N ARG A 289 -11.98 -14.02 -4.62
CA ARG A 289 -10.84 -13.16 -4.94
C ARG A 289 -10.09 -13.59 -6.21
N GLY A 290 -10.47 -14.71 -6.83
CA GLY A 290 -9.88 -15.18 -8.10
C GLY A 290 -8.52 -15.87 -7.98
N TYR A 291 -8.06 -16.18 -6.76
CA TYR A 291 -6.85 -16.98 -6.54
C TYR A 291 -7.09 -18.45 -6.94
N LEU A 292 -8.29 -18.97 -6.70
CA LEU A 292 -8.71 -20.30 -7.12
C LEU A 292 -9.82 -20.21 -8.15
N LYS A 293 -9.81 -21.11 -9.13
CA LYS A 293 -10.97 -21.27 -10.02
C LYS A 293 -12.13 -21.85 -9.22
N GLY A 294 -13.32 -21.28 -9.41
CA GLY A 294 -14.57 -21.91 -8.99
C GLY A 294 -14.72 -23.26 -9.67
N ASN A 295 -15.27 -24.24 -8.94
CA ASN A 295 -15.68 -25.51 -9.54
C ASN A 295 -16.95 -25.33 -10.38
#